data_AF-A0A971E4M0-F1
#
_entry.id   AF-A0A971E4M0-F1
#
_cell.length_a   1.000
_cell.length_b   1.000
_cell.length_c   1.000
_cell.angle_alpha   90.00
_cell.angle_beta   90.00
_cell.angle_gamma   90.00
#
_symmetry.space_group_name_H-M   'P 1'
#
loop_
_entity.id
_entity.type
_entity.pdbx_description
1 polymer ?
#
loop_
_entity_poly.entity_id
_entity_poly.type
_entity_poly.pdbx_seq_one_letter_code
_entity_poly.pdbx_strand_id
1 'polypeptide(L)'
;MGTSATHSPYNRLKRVGLRSVRWTRGFWARWYQTCKDVTIWSIHEAMNDPQNSAVLTNFAVAAGTQEGRHRGTRWSDGDCYK
;
A
#
# COMPACT_ATOMS: atom_id res chain seq x y z
N MET A 1 19.81 -9.53 -0.65
CA MET A 1 19.75 -10.89 -0.08
C MET A 1 18.45 -11.02 0.71
N GLY A 2 17.43 -11.67 0.14
CA GLY A 2 16.20 -12.02 0.86
C GLY A 2 16.17 -13.53 1.05
N THR A 3 16.01 -14.00 2.29
CA THR A 3 15.92 -15.44 2.59
C THR A 3 14.61 -15.98 2.03
N SER A 4 14.72 -16.75 0.94
CA SER A 4 13.58 -17.45 0.35
C SER A 4 13.15 -18.57 1.30
N ALA A 5 12.16 -18.31 2.17
CA ALA A 5 11.54 -19.28 3.07
C ALA A 5 10.91 -20.50 2.34
N THR A 6 10.90 -20.46 1.00
CA THR A 6 10.36 -21.47 0.10
C THR A 6 11.11 -22.81 0.19
N HIS A 7 12.41 -22.80 0.51
CA HIS A 7 13.29 -23.98 0.56
C HIS A 7 13.60 -24.51 1.97
N SER A 8 13.01 -23.94 3.02
CA SER A 8 13.22 -24.46 4.38
C SER A 8 12.64 -25.88 4.52
N PRO A 9 13.39 -26.85 5.06
CA PRO A 9 12.87 -28.21 5.34
C PRO A 9 11.78 -28.20 6.42
N TYR A 10 11.67 -27.11 7.19
CA TYR A 10 10.65 -26.92 8.21
C TYR A 10 9.35 -26.31 7.65
N ASN A 11 9.35 -25.83 6.40
CA ASN A 11 8.19 -25.20 5.78
C ASN A 11 7.26 -26.26 5.16
N ARG A 12 6.45 -26.90 6.04
CA ARG A 12 5.52 -27.98 5.68
C ARG A 12 4.29 -27.53 4.90
N LEU A 13 3.87 -26.26 5.02
CA LEU A 13 2.73 -25.68 4.30
C LEU A 13 3.20 -24.61 3.32
N LYS A 14 3.02 -24.84 2.02
CA LYS A 14 3.40 -23.87 1.00
C LYS A 14 2.30 -22.82 0.85
N ARG A 15 2.71 -21.55 0.76
CA ARG A 15 1.81 -20.45 0.44
C ARG A 15 1.27 -20.63 -0.97
N VAL A 16 -0.03 -20.40 -1.13
CA VAL A 16 -0.64 -20.29 -2.45
C VAL A 16 -0.21 -18.96 -3.06
N GLY A 17 0.08 -18.94 -4.37
CA GLY A 17 0.48 -17.73 -5.06
C GLY A 17 -0.64 -16.67 -5.05
N LEU A 18 -0.27 -15.39 -5.01
CA LEU A 18 -1.23 -14.28 -4.95
C LEU A 18 -2.28 -14.32 -6.09
N ARG A 19 -1.89 -14.83 -7.25
CA ARG A 19 -2.72 -14.91 -8.46
C ARG A 19 -3.39 -16.27 -8.67
N SER A 20 -3.18 -17.23 -7.76
CA SER A 20 -3.70 -18.59 -7.90
C SER A 20 -5.17 -18.73 -7.54
N VAL A 21 -5.79 -17.68 -6.97
CA VAL A 21 -7.21 -17.65 -6.57
C VAL A 21 -7.83 -16.34 -7.04
N ARG A 22 -9.12 -16.39 -7.37
CA ARG A 22 -9.93 -15.21 -7.71
C ARG A 22 -11.24 -15.23 -6.93
N TRP A 23 -11.54 -14.12 -6.26
CA TRP A 23 -12.86 -13.88 -5.70
C TRP A 23 -13.83 -13.52 -6.82
N THR A 24 -14.80 -14.40 -7.11
CA THR A 24 -15.74 -14.21 -8.22
C THR A 24 -17.11 -13.69 -7.76
N ARG A 25 -17.57 -14.08 -6.57
CA ARG A 25 -18.86 -13.68 -5.98
C ARG A 25 -18.84 -13.78 -4.45
N GLY A 26 -19.91 -13.28 -3.83
CA GLY A 26 -20.11 -13.38 -2.38
C GLY A 26 -19.36 -12.31 -1.58
N PHE A 27 -19.23 -12.55 -0.28
CA PHE A 27 -18.73 -11.56 0.69
C PHE A 27 -17.35 -10.99 0.33
N TRP A 28 -16.36 -11.85 0.08
CA TRP A 28 -15.00 -11.41 -0.21
C TRP A 28 -14.84 -10.78 -1.59
N ALA A 29 -15.65 -11.19 -2.57
CA ALA A 29 -15.63 -10.56 -3.89
C ALA A 29 -16.12 -9.10 -3.82
N ARG A 30 -17.15 -8.83 -3.00
CA ARG A 30 -17.65 -7.47 -2.78
C ARG A 30 -16.57 -6.57 -2.18
N TRP A 31 -15.92 -7.00 -1.11
CA TRP A 31 -14.88 -6.19 -0.47
C TRP A 31 -13.65 -6.01 -1.36
N TYR A 32 -13.27 -7.03 -2.13
CA TYR A 32 -12.20 -6.90 -3.11
C TYR A 32 -12.54 -5.82 -4.16
N GLN A 33 -13.77 -5.81 -4.68
CA GLN A 33 -14.25 -4.78 -5.61
C GLN A 33 -14.25 -3.39 -4.95
N THR A 34 -14.75 -3.26 -3.72
CA THR A 34 -14.71 -1.99 -2.98
C THR A 34 -13.27 -1.48 -2.80
N CYS A 35 -12.33 -2.34 -2.41
CA CYS A 35 -10.94 -1.94 -2.26
C CYS A 35 -10.34 -1.44 -3.57
N LYS A 36 -10.60 -2.16 -4.66
CA LYS A 36 -10.05 -1.88 -6.00
C LYS A 36 -10.66 -0.63 -6.62
N ASP A 37 -11.99 -0.49 -6.54
CA ASP A 37 -12.72 0.51 -7.32
C ASP A 37 -12.97 1.79 -6.53
N VAL A 38 -12.88 1.76 -5.19
CA VAL A 38 -13.13 2.92 -4.32
C VAL A 38 -11.96 3.19 -3.37
N THR A 39 -11.62 2.24 -2.50
CA THR A 39 -10.72 2.51 -1.36
C THR A 39 -9.35 3.00 -1.80
N ILE A 40 -8.75 2.40 -2.83
CA ILE A 40 -7.40 2.80 -3.27
C ILE A 40 -7.37 4.23 -3.84
N TRP A 41 -8.45 4.66 -4.49
CA TRP A 41 -8.58 6.01 -5.02
C TRP A 41 -8.85 7.03 -3.92
N SER A 42 -9.73 6.73 -2.97
CA SER A 42 -9.96 7.59 -1.81
C SER A 42 -8.70 7.76 -0.96
N ILE A 43 -7.90 6.69 -0.80
CA ILE A 43 -6.59 6.77 -0.14
C ILE A 43 -5.66 7.69 -0.93
N HIS A 44 -5.57 7.53 -2.25
CA HIS A 44 -4.75 8.39 -3.10
C HIS A 44 -5.14 9.87 -3.00
N GLU A 45 -6.44 10.19 -3.01
CA GLU A 45 -6.94 11.55 -2.81
C GLU A 45 -6.55 12.07 -1.42
N ALA A 46 -6.76 11.27 -0.38
CA ALA A 46 -6.37 11.62 0.98
C ALA A 46 -4.86 11.86 1.09
N MET A 47 -4.03 11.12 0.36
CA MET A 47 -2.57 11.31 0.37
C MET A 47 -2.11 12.64 -0.27
N ASN A 48 -2.97 13.24 -1.10
CA ASN A 48 -2.73 14.53 -1.75
C ASN A 48 -3.43 15.69 -1.04
N ASP A 49 -4.27 15.42 -0.04
CA ASP A 49 -4.90 16.45 0.78
C ASP A 49 -3.87 17.08 1.74
N PRO A 50 -3.62 18.40 1.67
CA PRO A 50 -2.67 19.07 2.56
C PRO A 50 -3.04 19.05 4.04
N GLN A 51 -4.28 18.69 4.39
CA GLN A 51 -4.75 18.56 5.77
C GLN A 51 -4.60 17.13 6.32
N ASN A 52 -4.27 16.15 5.48
CA ASN A 52 -4.08 14.77 5.92
C ASN A 52 -2.65 14.49 6.39
N SER A 53 -2.48 13.41 7.17
CA SER A 53 -1.18 13.01 7.74
C SER A 53 -0.36 12.08 6.85
N ALA A 54 -0.97 11.47 5.81
CA ALA A 54 -0.25 10.69 4.81
C ALA A 54 0.18 11.63 3.68
N VAL A 55 1.39 12.20 3.76
CA VAL A 55 1.77 13.35 2.93
C VAL A 55 2.60 12.92 1.73
N LEU A 56 1.96 12.56 0.61
CA LEU A 56 2.68 12.12 -0.60
C LEU A 56 3.61 13.21 -1.18
N THR A 57 3.26 14.49 -0.99
CA THR A 57 4.07 15.61 -1.49
C THR A 57 5.44 15.73 -0.81
N ASN A 58 5.66 15.08 0.34
CA ASN A 58 6.97 15.04 0.98
C ASN A 58 8.03 14.44 0.04
N PHE A 59 7.68 13.45 -0.79
CA PHE A 59 8.59 12.86 -1.77
C PHE A 59 8.97 13.86 -2.87
N ALA A 60 8.00 14.64 -3.38
CA ALA A 60 8.27 15.65 -4.40
C ALA A 60 9.20 16.75 -3.88
N VAL A 61 9.03 17.16 -2.62
CA VAL A 61 9.92 18.11 -1.92
C VAL A 61 11.30 17.51 -1.73
N ALA A 62 11.40 16.27 -1.24
CA ALA A 62 12.67 15.58 -1.04
C ALA A 62 13.44 15.35 -2.36
N ALA A 63 12.72 15.14 -3.47
CA ALA A 63 13.29 14.99 -4.80
C ALA A 63 13.68 16.33 -5.45
N GLY A 64 13.38 17.48 -4.82
CA GLY A 64 13.62 18.80 -5.39
C GLY A 64 12.72 19.17 -6.58
N THR A 65 11.67 18.39 -6.82
CA THR A 65 10.71 18.62 -7.91
C THR A 65 9.57 19.58 -7.54
N GLN A 66 9.43 19.86 -6.25
CA GLN A 66 8.46 20.80 -5.70
C GLN A 66 9.10 21.59 -4.54
N GLU A 67 8.86 22.90 -4.47
CA GLU A 67 9.27 23.70 -3.33
C GLU A 67 8.41 23.40 -2.09
N GLY A 68 9.03 23.43 -0.91
CA GLY A 68 8.31 23.25 0.35
C GLY A 68 9.18 22.75 1.48
N ARG A 69 8.51 22.31 2.55
CA ARG A 69 9.14 21.65 3.70
C ARG A 69 8.36 20.38 4.02
N HIS A 70 9.02 19.43 4.66
CA HIS A 70 8.39 18.24 5.23
C HIS A 70 7.18 18.60 6.09
N ARG A 71 6.06 17.88 5.93
CA ARG A 71 4.84 17.99 6.74
C ARG A 71 4.47 16.64 7.35
N GLY A 72 3.69 16.67 8.43
CA GLY A 72 3.28 15.47 9.16
C GLY A 72 4.32 14.97 10.17
N THR A 73 4.20 13.71 10.57
CA THR A 73 5.12 13.06 11.52
C THR A 73 6.31 12.46 10.78
N ARG A 74 7.35 12.04 11.51
CA ARG A 74 8.53 11.37 10.91
C ARG A 74 8.21 10.03 10.23
N TRP A 75 7.01 9.49 10.45
CA TRP A 75 6.55 8.22 9.90
C TRP A 75 5.38 8.39 8.93
N SER A 76 5.02 9.63 8.56
CA SER A 76 3.93 9.94 7.62
C SER A 76 4.12 9.28 6.25
N ASP A 77 5.36 9.17 5.78
CA ASP A 77 5.69 8.48 4.53
C ASP A 77 5.35 6.98 4.60
N GLY A 78 5.28 6.42 5.81
CA GLY A 78 4.88 5.04 6.07
C GLY A 78 3.50 4.69 5.53
N ASP A 79 2.58 5.64 5.47
CA ASP A 79 1.24 5.42 4.90
C ASP A 79 1.27 5.42 3.37
N CYS A 80 2.25 6.08 2.74
CA CYS A 80 2.44 6.04 1.29
C CYS A 80 3.00 4.71 0.78
N TYR A 81 3.67 3.94 1.66
CA TYR A 81 4.21 2.62 1.34
C TYR A 81 3.22 1.46 1.56
N LYS A 82 2.11 1.72 2.24
CA LYS A 82 1.06 0.72 2.52
C LYS A 82 0.06 0.67 1.37
#